data_AF-A0A920AZG1-F1
#
_entry.id   AF-A0A920AZG1-F1
#
_cell.length_a   1.000
_cell.length_b   1.000
_cell.length_c   1.000
_cell.angle_alpha   90.00
_cell.angle_beta   90.00
_cell.angle_gamma   90.00
#
_symmetry.space_group_name_H-M   'P 1'
#
loop_
_entity.id
_entity.type
_entity.pdbx_description
1 polymer ?
#
loop_
_entity_poly.entity_id
_entity_poly.type
_entity_poly.pdbx_seq_one_letter_code
_entity_poly.pdbx_strand_id
1 'polypeptide(L)'
;MHRIIKPLREMGSIIESNDNFLPIKIKANTLHGIDYQSQISSAQLKSCILIASLNANTKTTFTEPYLSRNHTELLLKSLGAKIYTKKNRVEIMPFQKLNAFDIKIPSDISSASFL
;
A
#
# COMPACT_ATOMS: atom_id res chain seq x y z
N MET A 1 -5.85 11.82 -8.43
CA MET A 1 -5.85 10.80 -7.35
C MET A 1 -6.79 9.61 -7.61
N HIS A 2 -7.49 9.56 -8.75
CA HIS A 2 -8.46 8.51 -9.08
C HIS A 2 -7.93 7.08 -8.86
N ARG A 3 -6.69 6.81 -9.31
CA ARG A 3 -6.04 5.49 -9.18
C ARG A 3 -5.93 4.97 -7.75
N ILE A 4 -5.92 5.83 -6.74
CA ILE A 4 -5.89 5.47 -5.31
C ILE A 4 -7.30 5.44 -4.74
N ILE A 5 -8.13 6.44 -5.08
CA ILE A 5 -9.49 6.58 -4.56
C ILE A 5 -10.35 5.38 -4.93
N LYS A 6 -10.26 4.91 -6.18
CA LYS A 6 -11.04 3.77 -6.69
C LYS A 6 -10.84 2.50 -5.83
N PRO A 7 -9.61 1.95 -5.69
CA PRO A 7 -9.40 0.75 -4.88
C PRO A 7 -9.74 0.95 -3.40
N LEU A 8 -9.46 2.13 -2.82
CA LEU A 8 -9.83 2.38 -1.43
C LEU A 8 -11.35 2.36 -1.22
N ARG A 9 -12.13 2.86 -2.19
CA ARG A 9 -13.59 2.74 -2.16
C ARG A 9 -14.04 1.29 -2.33
N GLU A 10 -13.37 0.49 -3.18
CA GLU A 10 -13.62 -0.95 -3.30
C GLU A 10 -13.34 -1.70 -1.99
N MET A 11 -12.36 -1.25 -1.19
CA MET A 11 -12.12 -1.73 0.18
C MET A 11 -13.19 -1.25 1.19
N GLY A 12 -14.09 -0.34 0.82
CA GLY A 12 -15.12 0.22 1.69
C GLY A 12 -14.83 1.62 2.25
N SER A 13 -13.73 2.28 1.86
CA SER A 13 -13.42 3.63 2.34
C SER A 13 -14.40 4.67 1.79
N ILE A 14 -14.82 5.62 2.64
CA ILE A 14 -15.63 6.76 2.24
C ILE A 14 -14.70 7.95 1.98
N ILE A 15 -14.51 8.26 0.70
CA ILE A 15 -13.60 9.33 0.25
C ILE A 15 -14.38 10.34 -0.60
N GLU A 16 -14.37 11.60 -0.16
CA GLU A 16 -14.87 12.76 -0.91
C GLU A 16 -13.69 13.48 -1.56
N SER A 17 -13.86 13.95 -2.80
CA SER A 17 -12.81 14.62 -3.59
C SER A 17 -13.43 15.56 -4.62
N ASN A 18 -12.69 16.59 -5.03
CA ASN A 18 -13.06 17.42 -6.18
C ASN A 18 -12.61 16.76 -7.48
N ASP A 19 -13.50 16.02 -8.15
CA ASP A 19 -13.21 15.26 -9.38
C ASP A 19 -11.91 14.44 -9.32
N ASN A 20 -11.70 13.70 -8.22
CA ASN A 20 -10.49 12.94 -7.96
C ASN A 20 -9.20 13.76 -7.79
N PHE A 21 -9.28 15.07 -7.61
CA PHE A 21 -8.17 15.96 -7.24
C PHE A 21 -8.25 16.38 -5.77
N LEU A 22 -7.19 17.05 -5.32
CA LEU A 22 -7.18 17.69 -4.00
C LEU A 22 -8.15 18.88 -3.99
N PRO A 23 -8.75 19.21 -2.84
CA PRO A 23 -8.62 18.53 -1.55
C PRO A 23 -9.37 17.18 -1.50
N ILE A 24 -8.91 16.29 -0.63
CA ILE A 24 -9.54 14.98 -0.36
C ILE A 24 -9.93 14.91 1.10
N LYS A 25 -11.14 14.41 1.37
CA LYS A 25 -11.63 14.14 2.73
C LYS A 25 -11.92 12.66 2.86
N ILE A 26 -11.33 12.03 3.88
CA ILE A 26 -11.48 10.61 4.17
C ILE A 26 -12.27 10.48 5.47
N LYS A 27 -13.33 9.68 5.48
CA LYS A 27 -14.09 9.33 6.68
C LYS A 27 -13.73 7.92 7.12
N ALA A 28 -13.66 7.69 8.43
CA ALA A 28 -13.46 6.37 8.98
C ALA A 28 -14.63 5.44 8.56
N ASN A 29 -14.29 4.24 8.11
CA ASN A 29 -15.25 3.19 7.85
C ASN A 29 -14.56 1.82 8.03
N THR A 30 -15.35 0.77 8.17
CA THR A 30 -14.83 -0.60 8.13
C THR A 30 -14.24 -0.89 6.76
N LEU A 31 -12.99 -1.35 6.74
CA LEU A 31 -12.33 -1.77 5.51
C LEU A 31 -12.39 -3.30 5.36
N HIS A 32 -12.53 -3.75 4.13
CA HIS A 32 -12.44 -5.15 3.73
C HIS A 32 -11.25 -5.33 2.80
N GLY A 33 -10.57 -6.46 2.95
CA GLY A 33 -9.49 -6.80 2.05
C GLY A 33 -10.03 -7.17 0.67
N ILE A 34 -9.23 -6.86 -0.35
CA ILE A 34 -9.58 -7.04 -1.76
C ILE A 34 -8.51 -7.84 -2.49
N ASP A 35 -8.84 -8.44 -3.64
CA ASP A 35 -7.84 -8.91 -4.60
C ASP A 35 -7.71 -7.91 -5.73
N TYR A 36 -6.78 -6.98 -5.58
CA TYR A 36 -6.61 -5.87 -6.52
C TYR A 36 -5.59 -6.18 -7.60
N GLN A 37 -6.05 -6.16 -8.86
CA GLN A 37 -5.20 -6.24 -10.05
C GLN A 37 -4.98 -4.84 -10.62
N SER A 38 -3.78 -4.29 -10.40
CA SER A 38 -3.41 -2.99 -10.93
C SER A 38 -3.10 -3.05 -12.42
N GLN A 39 -3.60 -2.07 -13.17
CA GLN A 39 -3.27 -1.89 -14.59
C GLN A 39 -1.91 -1.19 -14.79
N ILE A 40 -1.29 -0.70 -13.71
CA ILE A 40 -0.01 0.04 -13.74
C ILE A 40 0.94 -0.44 -12.64
N SER A 41 2.24 -0.37 -12.89
CA SER A 41 3.28 -0.61 -11.88
C SER A 41 3.53 0.66 -11.07
N SER A 42 2.84 0.79 -9.94
CA SER A 42 2.91 1.99 -9.09
C SER A 42 3.15 1.64 -7.64
N ALA A 43 4.38 1.86 -7.18
CA ALA A 43 4.78 1.64 -5.80
C ALA A 43 3.94 2.46 -4.81
N GLN A 44 3.50 3.66 -5.20
CA GLN A 44 2.62 4.50 -4.37
C GLN A 44 1.23 3.89 -4.20
N LEU A 45 0.66 3.36 -5.29
CA LEU A 45 -0.64 2.71 -5.24
C LEU A 45 -0.57 1.42 -4.40
N LYS A 46 0.46 0.61 -4.65
CA LYS A 46 0.77 -0.59 -3.87
C LYS A 46 0.88 -0.26 -2.38
N SER A 47 1.70 0.72 -2.04
CA SER A 47 1.92 1.13 -0.64
C SER A 47 0.63 1.59 0.04
N CYS A 48 -0.19 2.38 -0.66
CA CYS A 48 -1.46 2.87 -0.13
C CYS A 48 -2.41 1.72 0.22
N ILE A 49 -2.57 0.75 -0.69
CA ILE A 49 -3.42 -0.42 -0.46
C ILE A 49 -2.86 -1.27 0.67
N LEU A 50 -1.56 -1.57 0.69
CA LEU A 50 -0.94 -2.38 1.75
C LEU A 50 -1.09 -1.75 3.13
N ILE A 51 -0.93 -0.43 3.26
CA ILE A 51 -1.12 0.28 4.53
C ILE A 51 -2.59 0.27 4.95
N ALA A 52 -3.53 0.52 4.03
CA ALA A 52 -4.96 0.44 4.32
C ALA A 52 -5.37 -0.97 4.77
N SER A 53 -4.74 -2.00 4.21
CA SER A 53 -5.01 -3.40 4.51
C SER A 53 -4.67 -3.80 5.94
N LEU A 54 -3.78 -3.06 6.62
CA LEU A 54 -3.45 -3.30 8.03
C LEU A 54 -4.69 -3.15 8.93
N ASN A 55 -5.65 -2.30 8.53
CA ASN A 55 -6.91 -2.08 9.25
C ASN A 55 -8.12 -2.69 8.53
N ALA A 56 -7.91 -3.55 7.53
CA ALA A 56 -8.98 -4.27 6.87
C ALA A 56 -9.34 -5.55 7.65
N ASN A 57 -10.58 -6.02 7.52
CA ASN A 57 -11.05 -7.20 8.26
C ASN A 57 -10.64 -8.54 7.62
N THR A 58 -10.21 -8.52 6.37
CA THR A 58 -9.84 -9.72 5.59
C THR A 58 -8.53 -9.49 4.84
N LYS A 59 -7.89 -10.58 4.40
CA LYS A 59 -6.66 -10.51 3.62
C LYS A 59 -6.80 -9.66 2.36
N THR A 60 -5.75 -8.94 2.03
CA THR A 60 -5.65 -8.17 0.79
C THR A 60 -4.53 -8.69 -0.06
N THR A 61 -4.77 -8.78 -1.35
CA THR A 61 -3.75 -9.10 -2.35
C THR A 61 -3.66 -7.97 -3.36
N PHE A 62 -2.44 -7.62 -3.74
CA PHE A 62 -2.13 -6.62 -4.74
C PHE A 62 -1.25 -7.23 -5.81
N THR A 63 -1.66 -7.13 -7.07
CA THR A 63 -0.90 -7.63 -8.22
C THR A 63 -0.62 -6.47 -9.17
N GLU A 64 0.63 -6.29 -9.59
CA GLU A 64 1.04 -5.26 -10.57
C GLU A 64 1.58 -5.88 -11.86
N PRO A 65 1.55 -5.19 -13.02
CA PRO A 65 2.03 -5.76 -14.28
C PRO A 65 3.53 -6.10 -14.25
N TYR A 66 4.32 -5.17 -13.73
CA TYR A 66 5.77 -5.29 -13.50
C TYR A 66 6.11 -4.89 -12.06
N LEU A 67 7.21 -5.42 -11.53
CA LEU A 67 7.70 -5.06 -10.21
C LEU A 67 8.02 -3.58 -10.09
N SER A 68 7.40 -2.91 -9.12
CA SER A 68 7.79 -1.58 -8.65
C SER A 68 8.63 -1.68 -7.38
N ARG A 69 9.24 -0.56 -6.95
CA ARG A 69 10.01 -0.49 -5.68
C ARG A 69 9.23 -1.11 -4.52
N ASN A 70 9.94 -1.78 -3.61
CA ASN A 70 9.37 -2.65 -2.58
C ASN A 70 9.64 -2.20 -1.13
N HIS A 71 9.94 -0.91 -0.92
CA HIS A 71 10.33 -0.39 0.40
C HIS A 71 9.22 -0.58 1.45
N THR A 72 7.95 -0.41 1.07
CA THR A 72 6.82 -0.60 1.99
C THR A 72 6.71 -2.05 2.44
N GLU A 73 6.89 -3.00 1.53
CA GLU A 73 6.88 -4.43 1.86
C GLU A 73 8.00 -4.78 2.85
N LEU A 74 9.21 -4.28 2.61
CA LEU A 74 10.35 -4.49 3.51
C LEU A 74 10.10 -3.89 4.89
N LEU A 75 9.66 -2.64 4.96
CA LEU A 75 9.39 -1.94 6.22
C LEU A 75 8.25 -2.59 7.01
N LEU A 76 7.15 -2.95 6.36
CA LEU A 76 6.04 -3.64 7.02
C LEU A 76 6.47 -5.01 7.56
N LYS A 77 7.29 -5.74 6.82
CA LYS A 77 7.86 -7.01 7.28
C LYS A 77 8.77 -6.82 8.50
N SER A 78 9.62 -5.79 8.50
CA SER A 78 10.48 -5.44 9.64
C SER A 78 9.67 -5.03 10.88
N LEU A 79 8.52 -4.37 10.69
CA LEU A 79 7.56 -4.06 11.75
C LEU A 79 6.82 -5.31 12.27
N GLY A 80 6.98 -6.47 11.63
CA GLY A 80 6.35 -7.73 12.04
C GLY A 80 5.02 -8.04 11.33
N ALA A 81 4.65 -7.31 10.28
CA ALA A 81 3.46 -7.65 9.50
C ALA A 81 3.66 -8.94 8.69
N LYS A 82 2.66 -9.84 8.69
CA LYS A 82 2.63 -11.00 7.78
C LYS A 82 2.31 -10.54 6.37
N ILE A 83 3.37 -10.33 5.62
CA ILE A 83 3.36 -10.01 4.20
C ILE A 83 4.11 -11.09 3.42
N TYR A 84 3.49 -11.56 2.33
CA TYR A 84 4.03 -12.58 1.45
C TYR A 84 4.13 -12.03 0.03
N THR A 85 5.31 -12.09 -0.56
CA THR A 85 5.57 -11.60 -1.91
C THR A 85 5.96 -12.76 -2.82
N LYS A 86 5.27 -12.94 -3.94
CA LYS A 86 5.59 -13.94 -4.96
C LYS A 86 5.46 -13.31 -6.34
N LYS A 87 6.58 -13.21 -7.07
CA LYS A 87 6.67 -12.48 -8.34
C LYS A 87 6.11 -11.06 -8.14
N ASN A 88 5.18 -10.64 -8.99
CA ASN A 88 4.50 -9.35 -9.00
C ASN A 88 3.23 -9.30 -8.11
N ARG A 89 3.02 -10.29 -7.24
CA ARG A 89 1.88 -10.37 -6.30
C ARG A 89 2.36 -10.22 -4.86
N VAL A 90 1.67 -9.39 -4.11
CA VAL A 90 1.86 -9.17 -2.67
C VAL A 90 0.57 -9.54 -1.95
N GLU A 91 0.66 -10.34 -0.91
CA GLU A 91 -0.43 -10.69 0.00
C GLU A 91 -0.11 -10.17 1.40
N ILE A 92 -1.08 -9.54 2.05
CA ILE A 92 -0.96 -9.03 3.41
C ILE A 92 -2.17 -9.43 4.24
N MET A 93 -1.91 -9.89 5.47
CA MET A 93 -2.96 -10.22 6.43
C MET A 93 -3.39 -8.97 7.21
N PRO A 94 -4.67 -8.87 7.60
CA PRO A 94 -5.16 -7.91 8.58
C PRO A 94 -4.31 -7.82 9.83
N PHE A 95 -4.32 -6.63 10.41
CA PHE A 95 -3.99 -6.27 11.79
C PHE A 95 -3.08 -7.25 12.54
N GLN A 96 -1.85 -6.81 12.75
CA GLN A 96 -0.90 -7.45 13.64
C GLN A 96 -0.24 -6.38 14.48
N LYS A 97 0.15 -6.73 15.70
CA LYS A 97 0.96 -5.85 16.54
C LYS A 97 2.25 -5.52 15.79
N LEU A 98 2.35 -4.28 15.35
CA LEU A 98 3.58 -3.76 14.74
C LEU A 98 4.56 -3.42 15.87
N ASN A 99 5.79 -3.88 15.74
CA ASN A 99 6.83 -3.69 16.74
C ASN A 99 7.79 -2.60 16.27
N ALA A 100 8.21 -1.74 17.20
CA ALA A 100 9.27 -0.78 16.93
C ALA A 100 10.57 -1.52 16.59
N PHE A 101 11.37 -0.92 15.71
CA PHE A 101 12.68 -1.41 15.32
C PHE A 101 13.56 -0.23 14.94
N ASP A 102 14.87 -0.37 15.13
CA ASP A 102 15.84 0.61 14.66
C ASP A 102 16.13 0.41 13.18
N ILE A 103 16.18 1.52 12.44
CA ILE A 103 16.52 1.50 11.02
C ILE A 103 17.55 2.59 10.70
N LYS A 104 18.61 2.19 10.01
CA LYS A 104 19.52 3.12 9.34
C LYS A 104 19.02 3.33 7.91
N ILE A 105 18.54 4.53 7.62
CA ILE A 105 18.07 4.87 6.27
C ILE A 105 19.29 4.95 5.32
N PRO A 106 19.31 4.16 4.23
CA PRO A 106 20.41 4.20 3.26
C PRO A 106 20.36 5.49 2.42
N SER A 107 21.50 5.83 1.81
CA SER A 107 21.59 6.95 0.88
C SER A 107 20.65 6.78 -0.33
N ASP A 108 20.15 7.90 -0.85
CA ASP A 108 19.27 7.90 -2.01
C ASP A 108 20.06 7.78 -3.32
N ILE A 109 19.90 6.65 -4.01
CA ILE A 109 20.49 6.41 -5.33
C ILE A 109 20.06 7.45 -6.36
N SER A 110 18.84 8.00 -6.24
CA SER A 110 18.32 9.02 -7.15
C SER A 110 19.10 10.33 -7.02
N SER A 111 19.61 10.64 -5.83
CA SER A 111 20.51 11.78 -5.61
C SER A 111 21.92 11.44 -6.07
N ALA A 112 22.40 10.22 -5.76
CA ALA A 112 23.73 9.76 -6.14
C ALA A 112 23.92 9.64 -7.66
N SER A 113 22.85 9.45 -8.45
CA SER A 113 22.95 9.34 -9.92
C SER A 113 23.34 10.65 -10.62
N PHE A 114 23.35 11.78 -9.92
CA PHE A 114 23.80 13.07 -10.46
C PHE A 114 25.26 13.41 -10.11
N LEU A 115 25.93 12.56 -9.33
CA LEU A 115 27.35 12.65 -8.95
C LEU A 115 28.18 11.71 -9.83
#